data_AF-A0A1T2YU44-F1
#
_entry.id   AF-A0A1T2YU44-F1
#
_cell.length_a   1.000
_cell.length_b   1.000
_cell.length_c   1.000
_cell.angle_alpha   90.00
_cell.angle_beta   90.00
_cell.angle_gamma   90.00
#
_symmetry.space_group_name_H-M   'P 1'
#
loop_
_entity.id
_entity.type
_entity.pdbx_description
1 polymer ?
#
loop_
_entity_poly.entity_id
_entity_poly.type
_entity_poly.pdbx_seq_one_letter_code
_entity_poly.pdbx_strand_id
1 'polypeptide(L)'
;MKLHFLAGLMVLALPFAAQAIEPGPSSPQQAETEHWMALQLSGSVASANPQATTPAEREQALKRWLDSNKHPIPEFFDQKVGGSAQSGSK
;
A
#
# COMPACT_ATOMS: atom_id res chain seq x y z
N MET A 1 34.93 39.16 30.37
CA MET A 1 34.39 38.20 31.37
C MET A 1 32.87 38.13 31.36
N LYS A 2 32.13 39.17 31.77
CA LYS A 2 30.65 39.17 31.82
C LYS A 2 29.94 38.87 30.48
N LEU A 3 30.49 39.37 29.37
CA LEU A 3 29.96 39.12 28.02
C LEU A 3 30.04 37.65 27.58
N HIS A 4 31.07 36.92 27.99
CA HIS A 4 31.21 35.49 27.65
C HIS A 4 30.22 34.63 28.44
N PHE A 5 29.94 34.99 29.70
CA PHE A 5 28.90 34.32 30.50
C PHE A 5 27.51 34.57 29.92
N LEU A 6 27.23 35.80 29.46
CA LEU A 6 25.94 36.12 28.82
C LEU A 6 25.78 35.41 27.46
N ALA A 7 26.84 35.35 26.66
CA ALA A 7 26.85 34.58 25.42
C ALA A 7 26.69 33.07 25.67
N GLY A 8 27.34 32.52 26.70
CA GLY A 8 27.19 31.12 27.09
C GLY A 8 25.77 30.78 27.55
N LEU A 9 25.13 31.67 28.32
CA LEU A 9 23.74 31.51 28.76
C LEU A 9 22.77 31.52 27.56
N MET A 10 23.00 32.41 26.58
CA MET A 10 22.20 32.47 25.35
C MET A 10 22.32 31.17 24.56
N VAL A 11 23.53 30.64 24.39
CA VAL A 11 23.76 29.36 23.69
C VAL A 11 23.09 28.19 24.41
N LEU A 12 23.10 28.19 25.75
CA LEU A 12 22.44 27.15 26.55
C LEU A 12 20.90 27.19 26.44
N ALA A 13 20.33 28.35 26.09
CA ALA A 13 18.88 28.53 25.96
C ALA A 13 18.32 28.17 24.57
N LEU A 14 19.17 28.01 23.52
CA LEU A 14 18.74 27.60 22.18
C LEU A 14 17.86 26.34 22.14
N PRO A 15 18.15 25.23 22.85
CA PRO A 15 17.33 24.02 22.74
C PRO A 15 15.92 24.19 23.31
N PHE A 16 15.65 25.18 24.18
CA PHE A 16 14.31 25.47 24.67
C PHE A 16 13.39 26.10 23.62
N ALA A 17 13.95 26.64 22.53
CA ALA A 17 13.19 27.13 21.39
C ALA A 17 12.74 26.01 20.43
N ALA A 18 13.29 24.80 20.57
CA ALA A 18 12.86 23.64 19.79
C ALA A 18 11.56 23.06 20.40
N GLN A 19 10.44 23.69 20.06
CA GLN A 19 9.12 23.14 20.34
C GLN A 19 8.87 21.98 19.38
N ALA A 20 8.32 20.86 19.90
CA ALA A 20 7.88 19.77 19.06
C ALA A 20 6.78 20.27 18.11
N ILE A 21 6.77 19.75 16.88
CA ILE A 21 5.67 19.97 15.94
C ILE A 21 4.38 19.47 16.62
N GLU A 22 3.31 20.26 16.53
CA GLU A 22 2.03 19.85 17.12
C GLU A 22 1.61 18.47 16.58
N PRO A 23 1.10 17.58 17.45
CA PRO A 23 0.66 16.27 17.02
C PRO A 23 -0.50 16.43 16.03
N GLY A 24 -0.25 16.10 14.77
CA GLY A 24 -1.24 16.21 13.71
C GLY A 24 -0.66 15.85 12.35
N PRO A 25 -1.52 15.50 11.38
CA PRO A 25 -1.05 15.20 10.03
C PRO A 25 -0.42 16.46 9.43
N SER A 26 0.79 16.33 8.86
CA SER A 26 1.50 17.48 8.26
C SER A 26 0.78 18.04 7.02
N SER A 27 -0.19 17.30 6.50
CA SER A 27 -1.03 17.66 5.35
C SER A 27 -2.32 16.85 5.34
N PRO A 28 -3.38 17.31 4.64
CA PRO A 28 -4.59 16.52 4.42
C PRO A 28 -4.33 15.14 3.81
N GLN A 29 -3.34 15.02 2.92
CA GLN A 29 -2.97 13.75 2.28
C GLN A 29 -2.34 12.76 3.27
N GLN A 30 -1.54 13.25 4.22
CA GLN A 30 -1.03 12.42 5.30
C GLN A 30 -2.17 11.91 6.18
N ALA A 31 -3.17 12.74 6.48
CA ALA A 31 -4.33 12.34 7.28
C ALA A 31 -5.10 11.17 6.64
N GLU A 32 -5.35 11.24 5.33
CA GLU A 32 -5.99 10.15 4.59
C GLU A 32 -5.12 8.88 4.60
N THR A 33 -3.81 9.04 4.41
CA THR A 33 -2.88 7.91 4.43
C THR A 33 -2.86 7.22 5.79
N GLU A 34 -2.78 7.99 6.87
CA GLU A 34 -2.84 7.48 8.25
C GLU A 34 -4.17 6.79 8.54
N HIS A 35 -5.28 7.34 8.03
CA HIS A 35 -6.59 6.72 8.17
C HIS A 35 -6.64 5.35 7.47
N TRP A 36 -6.14 5.25 6.24
CA TRP A 36 -6.06 3.97 5.52
C TRP A 36 -5.18 2.95 6.23
N MET A 37 -4.01 3.38 6.75
CA MET A 37 -3.14 2.50 7.53
C MET A 37 -3.82 2.02 8.82
N ALA A 38 -4.52 2.90 9.53
CA ALA A 38 -5.25 2.53 10.73
C ALA A 38 -6.39 1.53 10.43
N LEU A 39 -7.12 1.72 9.33
CA LEU A 39 -8.14 0.77 8.86
C LEU A 39 -7.54 -0.60 8.54
N GLN A 40 -6.43 -0.64 7.80
CA GLN A 40 -5.73 -1.89 7.47
C GLN A 40 -5.21 -2.61 8.71
N LEU A 41 -4.61 -1.87 9.65
CA LEU A 41 -4.06 -2.44 10.89
C LEU A 41 -5.16 -2.96 11.82
N SER A 42 -6.27 -2.21 11.95
CA SER A 42 -7.38 -2.59 12.81
C SER A 42 -8.12 -3.83 12.30
N GLY A 43 -8.08 -4.11 10.99
CA GLY A 43 -8.87 -5.16 10.37
C GLY A 43 -10.38 -4.96 10.50
N SER A 44 -10.85 -3.78 10.93
CA SER A 44 -12.27 -3.49 11.18
C SER A 44 -13.17 -3.66 9.95
N VAL A 45 -12.59 -3.49 8.77
CA VAL A 45 -13.24 -3.67 7.46
C VAL A 45 -12.78 -4.94 6.73
N ALA A 46 -12.22 -5.92 7.45
CA ALA A 46 -11.87 -7.21 6.87
C ALA A 46 -13.12 -7.95 6.39
N SER A 47 -12.99 -8.69 5.27
CA SER A 47 -14.08 -9.51 4.74
C SER A 47 -14.56 -10.53 5.77
N ALA A 48 -15.88 -10.65 5.93
CA ALA A 48 -16.50 -11.69 6.75
C ALA A 48 -16.28 -13.11 6.19
N ASN A 49 -15.86 -13.23 4.93
CA ASN A 49 -15.53 -14.49 4.27
C ASN A 49 -14.03 -14.51 3.94
N PRO A 50 -13.17 -15.00 4.84
CA PRO A 50 -11.74 -15.12 4.58
C PRO A 50 -11.49 -16.16 3.48
N GLN A 51 -10.80 -15.77 2.41
CA GLN A 51 -10.32 -16.71 1.40
C GLN A 51 -9.01 -17.34 1.90
N ALA A 52 -9.14 -18.35 2.76
CA ALA A 52 -7.99 -19.14 3.19
C ALA A 52 -7.54 -20.05 2.03
N THR A 53 -6.24 -20.04 1.75
CA THR A 53 -5.61 -20.93 0.78
C THR A 53 -4.54 -21.71 1.52
N THR A 54 -4.53 -23.04 1.36
CA THR A 54 -3.47 -23.87 1.93
C THR A 54 -2.12 -23.53 1.27
N PRO A 55 -0.98 -23.78 1.93
CA PRO A 55 0.33 -23.54 1.32
C PRO A 55 0.50 -24.23 -0.05
N ALA A 56 -0.04 -25.45 -0.19
CA ALA A 56 0.00 -26.21 -1.44
C ALA A 56 -0.83 -25.56 -2.57
N GLU A 57 -2.07 -25.13 -2.27
CA GLU A 57 -2.91 -24.42 -3.24
C GLU A 57 -2.28 -23.07 -3.66
N ARG A 58 -1.64 -22.37 -2.71
CA ARG A 58 -0.92 -21.12 -2.99
C ARG A 58 0.24 -21.35 -3.94
N GLU A 59 1.03 -22.40 -3.71
CA GLU A 59 2.13 -22.77 -4.59
C GLU A 59 1.64 -23.16 -5.99
N GLN A 60 0.54 -23.92 -6.07
CA GLN A 60 -0.09 -24.27 -7.34
C GLN A 60 -0.59 -23.05 -8.11
N ALA A 61 -1.22 -22.10 -7.42
CA ALA A 61 -1.67 -20.85 -8.03
C ALA A 61 -0.48 -20.02 -8.54
N LEU A 62 0.60 -19.93 -7.77
CA LEU A 62 1.83 -19.25 -8.18
C LEU A 62 2.47 -19.92 -9.40
N LYS A 63 2.52 -21.26 -9.41
CA LYS A 63 3.01 -22.03 -10.55
C LYS A 63 2.18 -21.77 -11.81
N ARG A 64 0.84 -21.78 -11.71
CA ARG A 64 -0.06 -21.45 -12.82
C ARG A 64 0.21 -20.04 -13.36
N TRP A 65 0.42 -19.07 -12.48
CA TRP A 65 0.76 -17.71 -12.88
C TRP A 65 2.09 -17.64 -13.62
N LEU A 66 3.13 -18.32 -13.12
CA LEU A 66 4.41 -18.42 -13.84
C LEU A 66 4.26 -19.10 -15.20
N ASP A 67 3.48 -20.18 -15.27
CA ASP A 67 3.23 -20.92 -16.50
C ASP A 67 2.45 -20.09 -17.54
N SER A 68 1.56 -19.18 -17.10
CA SER A 68 0.85 -18.28 -18.02
C SER A 68 1.76 -17.33 -18.80
N ASN A 69 2.94 -16.99 -18.25
CA ASN A 69 3.93 -16.16 -18.94
C ASN A 69 4.70 -16.94 -20.03
N LYS A 70 4.60 -18.27 -20.06
CA LYS A 70 5.27 -19.10 -21.07
C LYS A 70 4.49 -19.19 -22.38
N HIS A 71 3.23 -18.74 -22.39
CA HIS A 71 2.41 -18.77 -23.58
C HIS A 71 2.74 -17.54 -24.44
N PRO A 72 3.24 -17.72 -25.68
CA PRO A 72 3.51 -16.61 -26.56
C PRO A 72 2.18 -15.89 -26.86
N ILE A 73 2.21 -14.56 -26.85
CA ILE A 73 1.10 -13.75 -27.32
C ILE A 73 1.01 -13.95 -28.83
N PRO A 74 -0.09 -14.47 -29.39
CA PRO A 74 -0.23 -14.61 -30.82
C PRO A 74 -0.23 -13.24 -31.50
N GLU A 75 0.48 -13.10 -32.62
CA GLU A 75 0.48 -11.87 -33.44
C GLU A 75 -0.93 -11.55 -33.99
N PHE A 76 -1.75 -12.58 -34.19
CA PHE A 76 -3.12 -12.46 -34.65
C PHE A 76 -4.06 -13.24 -33.74
N PHE A 77 -5.15 -12.60 -33.34
CA PHE A 77 -6.24 -13.24 -32.62
C PHE A 77 -7.08 -14.08 -33.59
N ASP A 78 -7.03 -15.41 -33.47
CA ASP A 78 -7.89 -16.29 -34.25
C ASP A 78 -9.34 -16.23 -33.72
N GLN A 79 -10.25 -15.68 -34.52
CA GLN A 79 -11.67 -15.55 -34.20
C GLN A 79 -12.36 -16.90 -33.96
N LYS A 80 -11.78 -18.02 -34.40
CA LYS A 80 -12.29 -19.37 -34.13
C LYS A 80 -11.93 -19.89 -32.75
N VAL A 81 -10.95 -19.28 -32.06
CA VAL A 81 -10.48 -19.66 -30.72
C VAL A 81 -11.26 -18.94 -29.62
N GLY A 82 -11.88 -17.80 -29.94
CA GLY A 82 -12.89 -17.18 -29.09
C GLY A 82 -14.13 -18.06 -29.06
N GLY A 83 -14.47 -18.62 -27.89
CA GLY A 83 -15.58 -19.55 -27.72
C GLY A 83 -16.85 -19.14 -28.47
N SER A 84 -17.51 -20.10 -29.12
CA SER A 84 -18.72 -19.85 -29.90
C SER A 84 -19.87 -19.45 -28.97
N ALA A 85 -20.23 -18.17 -28.96
CA ALA A 85 -21.47 -17.73 -28.34
C ALA A 85 -22.64 -18.18 -29.22
N GLN A 86 -23.48 -19.10 -28.72
CA GLN A 86 -24.67 -19.54 -29.43
C GLN A 86 -25.70 -18.40 -29.38
N SER A 87 -25.80 -17.64 -30.48
CA SER A 87 -26.84 -16.64 -30.68
C SER A 87 -28.20 -17.35 -30.74
N GLY A 88 -28.99 -17.25 -29.67
CA GLY A 88 -30.38 -17.69 -29.66
C GLY A 88 -31.20 -16.87 -30.65
N SER A 89 -31.60 -17.48 -31.77
CA SER A 89 -32.58 -16.89 -32.68
C SER A 89 -33.98 -17.09 -32.12
N LYS A 90 -34.75 -16.00 -32.10
CA LYS A 90 -36.17 -15.96 -31.74
C LYS A 90 -37.01 -16.06 -33.01
#